data_AF-A0A1Y3A4U0-F1
#
_entry.id   AF-A0A1Y3A4U0-F1
#
_cell.length_a   1.000
_cell.length_b   1.000
_cell.length_c   1.000
_cell.angle_alpha   90.00
_cell.angle_beta   90.00
_cell.angle_gamma   90.00
#
_symmetry.space_group_name_H-M   'P 1'
#
loop_
_entity.id
_entity.type
_entity.pdbx_description
1 polymer ?
#
loop_
_entity_poly.entity_id
_entity_poly.type
_entity_poly.pdbx_seq_one_letter_code
_entity_poly.pdbx_strand_id
1 'polypeptide(L)' 'MTDDIKALEKEVKKTKRLANEQASILHDLIEDSLPDGYDKLMAIAQATYDACKTWDEANQKLKAAGG' A
#
# COMPACT_ATOMS: atom_id res chain seq x y z
N MET A 1 20.23 5.29 -17.11
CA MET A 1 19.38 5.41 -15.90
C MET A 1 20.29 5.21 -14.71
N THR A 2 20.41 6.22 -13.86
CA THR A 2 21.23 6.16 -12.64
C THR A 2 20.73 5.03 -11.75
N ASP A 3 21.62 4.34 -11.05
CA ASP A 3 21.24 3.19 -10.21
C ASP A 3 20.23 3.56 -9.11
N ASP A 4 20.18 4.83 -8.72
CA ASP A 4 19.19 5.40 -7.80
C ASP A 4 17.75 5.34 -8.34
N ILE A 5 17.53 5.61 -9.64
CA ILE A 5 16.19 5.52 -10.24
C ILE A 5 15.69 4.07 -10.24
N LYS A 6 16.57 3.11 -10.57
CA LYS A 6 16.21 1.68 -10.53
C LYS A 6 15.86 1.21 -9.12
N ALA A 7 16.54 1.73 -8.09
CA ALA A 7 16.22 1.44 -6.71
C ALA A 7 14.83 1.98 -6.32
N LEU A 8 14.52 3.21 -6.73
CA LEU A 8 13.20 3.83 -6.52
C LEU A 8 12.08 3.07 -7.25
N GLU A 9 12.28 2.65 -8.50
CA GLU A 9 11.32 1.82 -9.24
C GLU A 9 11.04 0.50 -8.51
N LYS A 10 12.07 -0.15 -7.97
CA LYS A 10 11.94 -1.39 -7.20
C LYS A 10 11.19 -1.15 -5.90
N GLU A 11 11.46 -0.04 -5.22
CA GLU A 11 10.74 0.38 -4.01
C GLU A 11 9.25 0.57 -4.31
N VAL A 12 8.91 1.34 -5.35
CA VAL A 12 7.53 1.57 -5.80
C VAL A 12 6.82 0.25 -6.11
N LYS A 13 7.47 -0.67 -6.84
CA LYS A 13 6.87 -1.97 -7.16
C LYS A 13 6.62 -2.79 -5.90
N LYS A 14 7.56 -2.78 -4.95
CA LYS A 14 7.43 -3.50 -3.68
C LYS A 14 6.29 -2.94 -2.84
N THR A 15 6.24 -1.62 -2.63
CA THR A 15 5.23 -0.96 -1.81
C THR A 15 3.84 -1.05 -2.44
N LYS A 16 3.74 -0.98 -3.78
CA LYS A 16 2.47 -1.20 -4.50
C LYS A 16 1.89 -2.59 -4.26
N ARG A 17 2.75 -3.62 -4.26
CA ARG A 17 2.33 -4.99 -3.97
C ARG A 17 1.75 -5.10 -2.56
N LEU A 18 2.41 -4.51 -1.58
CA LEU A 18 1.96 -4.51 -0.18
C LEU A 18 0.65 -3.73 0.00
N ALA A 19 0.50 -2.58 -0.66
CA ALA A 19 -0.74 -1.82 -0.65
C ALA A 19 -1.91 -2.63 -1.22
N ASN A 20 -1.71 -3.34 -2.34
CA ASN A 20 -2.72 -4.22 -2.91
C ASN A 20 -3.07 -5.39 -1.99
N GLU A 21 -2.08 -6.00 -1.33
CA GLU A 21 -2.33 -7.07 -0.35
C GLU A 21 -3.21 -6.58 0.82
N GLN A 22 -2.93 -5.37 1.35
CA GLN A 22 -3.77 -4.78 2.40
C GLN A 22 -5.15 -4.34 1.90
N ALA A 23 -5.27 -3.94 0.64
CA ALA A 23 -6.56 -3.63 0.04
C ALA A 23 -7.45 -4.89 -0.08
N SER A 24 -6.87 -6.04 -0.45
CA SER A 24 -7.58 -7.33 -0.44
C SER A 24 -8.04 -7.73 0.96
N ILE A 25 -7.19 -7.56 1.99
CA ILE A 25 -7.58 -7.86 3.38
C ILE A 25 -8.76 -6.98 3.83
N LEU A 26 -8.75 -5.69 3.48
CA LEU A 26 -9.86 -4.79 3.78
C LEU A 26 -11.15 -5.17 3.02
N HIS A 27 -11.02 -5.57 1.76
CA HIS A 27 -12.13 -6.09 0.96
C HIS A 27 -12.77 -7.31 1.62
N ASP A 28 -11.97 -8.30 2.00
CA ASP A 28 -12.47 -9.54 2.62
C ASP A 28 -13.14 -9.25 3.98
N LEU A 29 -12.64 -8.27 4.75
CA LEU A 29 -13.32 -7.82 5.96
C LEU A 29 -14.74 -7.31 5.64
N ILE A 30 -14.86 -6.44 4.63
CA ILE A 30 -16.13 -5.79 4.26
C ILE A 30 -17.12 -6.80 3.68
N GLU A 31 -16.65 -7.72 2.83
CA GLU A 31 -17.52 -8.67 2.12
C GLU A 31 -17.92 -9.87 2.98
N ASP A 32 -16.99 -10.43 3.78
CA ASP A 32 -17.19 -11.75 4.41
C ASP A 32 -17.36 -11.70 5.93
N SER A 33 -16.84 -10.66 6.59
CA SER A 33 -16.68 -10.66 8.04
C SER A 33 -17.59 -9.68 8.77
N LEU A 34 -18.16 -8.66 8.10
CA LEU A 34 -19.09 -7.73 8.74
C LEU A 34 -20.52 -8.30 8.77
N PRO A 35 -21.29 -8.06 9.85
CA PRO A 35 -20.99 -7.17 10.99
C PRO A 35 -20.16 -7.79 12.12
N ASP A 36 -19.96 -9.12 12.15
CA ASP A 36 -19.37 -9.82 13.30
C ASP A 36 -17.89 -9.44 13.57
N GLY A 37 -17.14 -9.09 12.54
CA GLY A 37 -15.73 -8.68 12.59
C GLY A 37 -15.49 -7.17 12.74
N TYR A 38 -16.47 -6.40 13.19
CA TYR A 38 -16.37 -4.93 13.28
C TYR A 38 -15.19 -4.44 14.14
N ASP A 39 -14.76 -5.24 15.12
CA ASP A 39 -13.65 -4.96 16.02
C ASP A 39 -12.31 -4.81 15.28
N LYS A 40 -12.17 -5.45 14.12
CA LYS A 40 -10.96 -5.39 13.27
C LYS A 40 -10.93 -4.21 12.32
N LEU A 41 -12.06 -3.52 12.12
CA LEU A 41 -12.22 -2.50 11.08
C LEU A 41 -11.17 -1.40 11.17
N MET A 42 -10.98 -0.82 12.36
CA MET A 42 -10.04 0.28 12.54
C MET A 42 -8.60 -0.16 12.29
N ALA A 43 -8.22 -1.35 12.77
CA ALA A 43 -6.87 -1.86 12.61
C ALA A 43 -6.56 -2.19 11.14
N ILE A 44 -7.47 -2.87 10.44
CA ILE A 44 -7.29 -3.22 9.03
C ILE A 44 -7.31 -1.95 8.16
N ALA A 45 -8.25 -1.03 8.40
CA ALA A 45 -8.30 0.24 7.67
C ALA A 45 -7.01 1.07 7.84
N GLN A 46 -6.46 1.13 9.06
CA GLN A 46 -5.20 1.82 9.32
C GLN A 46 -4.03 1.17 8.58
N ALA A 47 -3.93 -0.17 8.61
CA ALA A 47 -2.89 -0.89 7.90
C ALA A 47 -2.97 -0.68 6.37
N THR A 48 -4.18 -0.69 5.80
CA THR A 48 -4.40 -0.37 4.39
C THR A 48 -4.01 1.07 4.07
N TYR A 49 -4.40 2.03 4.91
CA TYR A 49 -4.01 3.43 4.73
C TYR A 49 -2.48 3.60 4.75
N ASP A 50 -1.80 3.03 5.73
CA ASP A 50 -0.35 3.15 5.88
C ASP A 50 0.41 2.51 4.71
N ALA A 51 -0.05 1.36 4.22
CA ALA A 51 0.53 0.71 3.04
C ALA A 51 0.34 1.55 1.77
N CYS A 52 -0.86 2.10 1.56
CA CYS A 52 -1.16 3.00 0.44
C CYS A 52 -0.32 4.28 0.50
N LYS A 53 -0.20 4.88 1.69
CA LYS A 53 0.63 6.08 1.92
C LYS A 53 2.10 5.81 1.65
N THR A 54 2.63 4.68 2.15
CA THR A 54 4.01 4.27 1.90
C THR A 54 4.29 4.08 0.40
N TRP A 55 3.33 3.52 -0.35
CA TRP A 55 3.44 3.43 -1.80
C TRP A 55 3.45 4.81 -2.46
N ASP A 56 2.54 5.71 -2.07
CA ASP A 56 2.47 7.05 -2.63
C ASP A 56 3.76 7.84 -2.38
N GLU A 57 4.31 7.78 -1.15
CA GLU A 57 5.59 8.41 -0.82
C GLU A 57 6.74 7.89 -1.69
N ALA A 58 6.84 6.56 -1.91
CA ALA A 58 7.84 5.99 -2.81
C ALA A 58 7.63 6.46 -4.26
N ASN A 59 6.38 6.55 -4.70
CA ASN A 59 6.02 6.99 -6.04
C ASN A 59 6.33 8.48 -6.27
N GLN A 60 6.11 9.32 -5.26
CA GLN A 60 6.49 10.73 -5.28
C GLN A 60 8.00 10.90 -5.36
N LYS A 61 8.79 10.10 -4.62
CA LYS A 61 10.26 10.11 -4.71
C LYS A 61 10.75 9.74 -6.11
N LEU A 62 10.17 8.70 -6.73
CA LEU A 62 10.50 8.30 -8.09
C LEU A 62 10.21 9.43 -9.10
N LYS A 63 9.01 10.01 -9.04
CA LYS A 63 8.62 11.13 -9.92
C LYS A 63 9.53 12.35 -9.76
N ALA A 64 9.90 12.68 -8.52
CA ALA A 64 10.81 13.79 -8.25
C ALA A 64 12.23 13.55 -8.81
N ALA A 65 12.66 12.28 -8.92
CA ALA A 65 13.93 11.89 -9.53
C ALA A 65 13.89 11.82 -11.07
N GLY A 66 12.76 12.18 -11.70
CA GLY A 66 12.57 12.12 -13.15
C GLY A 66 12.21 10.72 -13.68
N GLY A 67 11.70 9.85 -12.81
CA GLY A 67 11.11 8.55 -13.16
C GLY A 67 9.63 8.62 -13.48
#